data_AF-F2T696-F1
#
_entry.id   AF-F2T696-F1
#
_cell.length_a   1.000
_cell.length_b   1.000
_cell.length_c   1.000
_cell.angle_alpha   90.00
_cell.angle_beta   90.00
_cell.angle_gamma   90.00
#
_symmetry.space_group_name_H-M   'P 1'
#
loop_
_entity.id
_entity.type
_entity.pdbx_description
1 polymer ?
#
loop_
_entity_poly.entity_id
_entity_poly.type
_entity_poly.pdbx_seq_one_letter_code
_entity_poly.pdbx_strand_id
1 'polypeptide(L)'
;MRRLTTRAVPPAKRLTRTPRSLSRALSSQIETQAKDPSELDQVTELSNGLRVATESLPGPFAGVGVYVDAGSRYENESLRGVSHIIDRLAFKSTSQRTADQMVEALERLGGNIQCASARESLMYQSASFNSAVPTTLALLAETIRDPLITEEEVQQQLEVADYEITELWAKPEMILPELVNIAAYRNNTLGNPLLCPRERLGDINRGVVQRYRETFYKPERMVVAFAGVAHEEAVRLTEKYFGDMKRGKRGLFGPGSATTLAEEELRSLPSFSPSSTTSTISANLSSIPSPPPPSTPTSSSKATNGGLLSHIPFLKHLSTSSSHSASVTPLDTSLLHPSTLDLHRPSHYTGGYLDLPPIPPPANPTHPRLSHIHIAFEALPISSPDIYALATLQTLLGGGGSFSAGGPGKGMYSRLYTNVLNQHGWVESCMAFNLSYTDSGLFGISASCVPSRVTAMVEVICKELHALTTDSRFFALQPAEVNRAKNQLRSALLMNLESRMVELEDLGRQVQVHGRKVGVREMCARIDALTAEDLRRVAREVLGGHVYNKGNGTGKPTVVVQEGMMEGVQLQPIQWEQIQEQIAMWKLGRRD
;
A
#
# COMPACT_ATOMS: atom_id res chain seq x y z
N MET A 1 -65.90 29.11 -67.08
CA MET A 1 -66.80 28.10 -66.47
C MET A 1 -66.69 26.79 -67.25
N ARG A 2 -66.12 25.75 -66.66
CA ARG A 2 -66.49 24.31 -66.76
C ARG A 2 -65.31 23.47 -66.27
N ARG A 3 -65.52 22.82 -65.11
CA ARG A 3 -64.56 21.98 -64.39
C ARG A 3 -64.38 20.67 -65.16
N LEU A 4 -63.12 20.25 -65.31
CA LEU A 4 -62.72 18.97 -65.90
C LEU A 4 -62.60 17.92 -64.77
N THR A 5 -63.39 16.85 -64.86
CA THR A 5 -63.21 15.63 -64.07
C THR A 5 -63.07 14.42 -64.99
N THR A 6 -62.02 13.66 -64.68
CA THR A 6 -61.82 12.20 -64.81
C THR A 6 -61.77 11.55 -66.18
N ARG A 7 -60.60 10.95 -66.48
CA ARG A 7 -60.54 9.67 -67.19
C ARG A 7 -59.47 8.76 -66.58
N ALA A 8 -59.90 7.54 -66.28
CA ALA A 8 -59.23 6.50 -65.53
C ALA A 8 -58.09 5.83 -66.32
N VAL A 9 -57.06 5.40 -65.58
CA VAL A 9 -55.90 4.64 -66.04
C VAL A 9 -56.16 3.13 -65.85
N PRO A 10 -55.83 2.26 -66.81
CA PRO A 10 -56.05 0.81 -66.69
C PRO A 10 -55.06 0.14 -65.70
N PRO A 11 -55.44 -0.98 -65.05
CA PRO A 11 -54.56 -1.66 -64.12
C PRO A 11 -53.43 -2.40 -64.85
N ALA A 12 -52.19 -2.10 -64.45
CA ALA A 12 -50.98 -2.70 -64.99
C ALA A 12 -50.83 -4.17 -64.55
N LYS A 13 -50.37 -5.00 -65.49
CA LYS A 13 -50.06 -6.43 -65.30
C LYS A 13 -48.97 -6.64 -64.25
N ARG A 14 -49.20 -7.65 -63.42
CA ARG A 14 -48.35 -8.14 -62.33
C ARG A 14 -47.03 -8.69 -62.89
N LEU A 15 -45.94 -7.92 -62.75
CA LEU A 15 -44.58 -8.41 -63.00
C LEU A 15 -44.06 -9.09 -61.73
N THR A 16 -43.89 -10.41 -61.80
CA THR A 16 -43.21 -11.23 -60.79
C THR A 16 -41.72 -10.86 -60.75
N ARG A 17 -41.33 -10.01 -59.81
CA ARG A 17 -39.93 -9.70 -59.53
C ARG A 17 -39.34 -10.83 -58.67
N THR A 18 -38.45 -11.61 -59.27
CA THR A 18 -37.56 -12.53 -58.55
C THR A 18 -36.84 -11.78 -57.43
N PRO A 19 -36.79 -12.31 -56.19
CA PRO A 19 -36.04 -11.67 -55.12
C PRO A 19 -34.56 -11.71 -55.47
N ARG A 20 -33.98 -10.55 -55.78
CA ARG A 20 -32.52 -10.38 -55.75
C ARG A 20 -32.09 -10.64 -54.31
N SER A 21 -31.41 -11.76 -54.09
CA SER A 21 -30.61 -12.00 -52.90
C SER A 21 -29.64 -10.84 -52.78
N LEU A 22 -29.94 -9.89 -51.89
CA LEU A 22 -28.93 -8.97 -51.40
C LEU A 22 -27.99 -9.84 -50.58
N SER A 23 -26.83 -10.18 -51.15
CA SER A 23 -25.72 -10.70 -50.38
C SER A 23 -25.50 -9.74 -49.23
N ARG A 24 -25.89 -10.13 -48.01
CA ARG A 24 -25.38 -9.51 -46.79
C ARG A 24 -23.87 -9.65 -46.88
N ALA A 25 -23.20 -8.57 -47.28
CA ALA A 25 -21.80 -8.41 -46.97
C ALA A 25 -21.76 -8.40 -45.44
N LEU A 26 -21.44 -9.56 -44.86
CA LEU A 26 -20.98 -9.62 -43.49
C LEU A 26 -19.82 -8.63 -43.45
N SER A 27 -19.96 -7.58 -42.62
CA SER A 27 -18.80 -6.78 -42.25
C SER A 27 -17.74 -7.78 -41.79
N SER A 28 -16.68 -7.95 -42.59
CA SER A 28 -15.48 -8.59 -42.10
C SER A 28 -14.96 -7.63 -41.05
N GLN A 29 -15.40 -7.79 -39.80
CA GLN A 29 -14.58 -7.35 -38.70
C GLN A 29 -13.26 -8.05 -38.94
N ILE A 30 -12.26 -7.27 -39.35
CA ILE A 30 -10.89 -7.65 -39.09
C ILE A 30 -10.90 -7.86 -37.58
N GLU A 31 -10.87 -9.12 -37.14
CA GLU A 31 -10.41 -9.43 -35.80
C GLU A 31 -8.96 -8.95 -35.78
N THR A 32 -8.77 -7.64 -35.60
CA THR A 32 -7.60 -7.16 -34.91
C THR A 32 -7.67 -7.89 -33.60
N GLN A 33 -6.86 -8.94 -33.44
CA GLN A 33 -6.51 -9.46 -32.13
C GLN A 33 -6.29 -8.22 -31.28
N ALA A 34 -7.20 -7.97 -30.33
CA ALA A 34 -7.04 -6.86 -29.41
C ALA A 34 -5.72 -7.16 -28.72
N LYS A 35 -4.67 -6.41 -29.08
CA LYS A 35 -3.37 -6.50 -28.43
C LYS A 35 -3.61 -6.29 -26.94
N ASP A 36 -2.93 -7.07 -26.10
CA ASP A 36 -2.99 -6.79 -24.66
C ASP A 36 -2.54 -5.32 -24.47
N PRO A 37 -3.25 -4.48 -23.70
CA PRO A 37 -2.73 -3.17 -23.33
C PRO A 37 -1.29 -3.23 -22.82
N SER A 38 -0.88 -4.35 -22.20
CA SER A 38 0.51 -4.55 -21.80
C SER A 38 1.52 -4.70 -22.95
N GLU A 39 1.10 -4.96 -24.18
CA GLU A 39 1.96 -4.89 -25.37
C GLU A 39 2.31 -3.44 -25.75
N LEU A 40 1.57 -2.46 -25.20
CA LEU A 40 1.92 -1.03 -25.30
C LEU A 40 2.90 -0.62 -24.20
N ASP A 41 3.14 -1.48 -23.20
CA ASP A 41 4.06 -1.18 -22.12
C ASP A 41 5.50 -1.17 -22.65
N GLN A 42 6.18 -0.05 -22.44
CA GLN A 42 7.58 0.11 -22.84
C GLN A 42 8.38 0.63 -21.65
N VAL A 43 9.58 0.08 -21.48
CA VAL A 43 10.54 0.52 -20.46
C VAL A 43 11.87 0.82 -21.14
N THR A 44 12.37 2.04 -20.94
CA THR A 44 13.68 2.49 -21.42
C THR A 44 14.52 2.95 -20.24
N GLU A 45 15.79 2.52 -20.16
CA GLU A 45 16.76 3.04 -19.20
C GLU A 45 17.58 4.17 -19.85
N LEU A 46 17.60 5.35 -19.22
CA LEU A 46 18.42 6.48 -19.65
C LEU A 46 19.89 6.25 -19.29
N SER A 47 20.80 7.03 -19.89
CA SER A 47 22.25 6.89 -19.67
C SER A 47 22.69 7.04 -18.21
N ASN A 48 21.89 7.73 -17.38
CA ASN A 48 22.15 7.95 -15.96
C ASN A 48 21.54 6.85 -15.05
N GLY A 49 20.88 5.84 -15.61
CA GLY A 49 20.26 4.71 -14.90
C GLY A 49 18.79 4.91 -14.53
N LEU A 50 18.20 6.08 -14.81
CA LEU A 50 16.78 6.32 -14.58
C LEU A 50 15.93 5.53 -15.57
N ARG A 51 14.86 4.90 -15.08
CA ARG A 51 13.93 4.11 -15.91
C ARG A 51 12.70 4.94 -16.28
N VAL A 52 12.34 4.91 -17.56
CA VAL A 52 11.12 5.52 -18.11
C VAL A 52 10.17 4.41 -18.50
N ALA A 53 8.99 4.37 -17.87
CA ALA A 53 7.96 3.38 -18.13
C ALA A 53 6.72 4.05 -18.74
N THR A 54 6.13 3.47 -19.78
CA THR A 54 4.90 4.01 -20.37
C THR A 54 3.88 2.95 -20.69
N GLU A 55 2.63 3.23 -20.41
CA GLU A 55 1.47 2.54 -20.99
C GLU A 55 0.77 3.51 -21.95
N SER A 56 0.97 3.30 -23.26
CA SER A 56 0.57 4.27 -24.28
C SER A 56 -0.90 4.15 -24.72
N LEU A 57 -1.84 3.97 -23.79
CA LEU A 57 -3.28 3.93 -24.09
C LEU A 57 -3.88 5.36 -24.08
N PRO A 58 -4.15 5.99 -25.24
CA PRO A 58 -4.60 7.38 -25.28
C PRO A 58 -5.95 7.54 -24.58
N GLY A 59 -6.11 8.63 -23.84
CA GLY A 59 -7.34 8.95 -23.13
C GLY A 59 -7.55 10.46 -23.03
N PRO A 60 -8.64 10.92 -22.40
CA PRO A 60 -8.90 12.34 -22.19
C PRO A 60 -7.89 13.03 -21.26
N PHE A 61 -7.24 12.25 -20.40
CA PHE A 61 -6.23 12.69 -19.45
C PHE A 61 -5.02 11.76 -19.50
N ALA A 62 -3.89 12.23 -18.98
CA ALA A 62 -2.67 11.47 -18.82
C ALA A 62 -2.24 11.44 -17.36
N GLY A 63 -1.71 10.30 -16.92
CA GLY A 63 -1.05 10.14 -15.63
C GLY A 63 0.45 10.30 -15.78
N VAL A 64 1.09 11.03 -14.87
CA VAL A 64 2.55 11.17 -14.78
C VAL A 64 2.96 10.95 -13.33
N GLY A 65 3.96 10.09 -13.10
CA GLY A 65 4.44 9.82 -11.76
C GLY A 65 5.91 9.50 -11.69
N VAL A 66 6.53 9.83 -10.55
CA VAL A 66 7.91 9.49 -10.23
C VAL A 66 7.92 8.65 -8.96
N TYR A 67 8.54 7.47 -9.06
CA TYR A 67 8.62 6.47 -7.99
C TYR A 67 10.07 6.35 -7.58
N VAL A 68 10.36 6.76 -6.36
CA VAL A 68 11.70 6.68 -5.76
C VAL A 68 11.73 5.43 -4.90
N ASP A 69 12.67 4.52 -5.18
CA ASP A 69 12.97 3.37 -4.33
C ASP A 69 13.60 3.87 -3.03
N ALA A 70 12.73 4.16 -2.06
CA ALA A 70 13.03 4.81 -0.79
C ALA A 70 11.81 4.63 0.12
N GLY A 71 11.93 4.92 1.41
CA GLY A 71 10.84 4.70 2.36
C GLY A 71 11.35 4.19 3.69
N SER A 72 10.43 4.00 4.64
CA SER A 72 10.79 3.72 6.03
C SER A 72 11.61 2.44 6.19
N ARG A 73 11.50 1.44 5.30
CA ARG A 73 12.30 0.20 5.40
C ARG A 73 13.80 0.45 5.34
N TYR A 74 14.20 1.47 4.60
CA TYR A 74 15.61 1.75 4.31
C TYR A 74 16.23 2.69 5.35
N GLU A 75 15.43 3.22 6.27
CA GLU A 75 15.91 4.12 7.29
C GLU A 75 16.75 3.38 8.34
N ASN A 76 17.86 3.99 8.75
CA ASN A 76 18.60 3.59 9.93
C ASN A 76 18.16 4.46 11.12
N GLU A 77 18.77 4.27 12.29
CA GLU A 77 18.45 5.02 13.51
C GLU A 77 18.47 6.56 13.31
N SER A 78 19.39 7.06 12.48
CA SER A 78 19.55 8.51 12.25
C SER A 78 18.55 9.09 11.26
N LEU A 79 18.05 8.28 10.33
CA LEU A 79 17.07 8.67 9.31
C LEU A 79 15.64 8.22 9.64
N ARG A 80 15.43 7.58 10.79
CA ARG A 80 14.13 7.06 11.21
C ARG A 80 13.07 8.15 11.29
N GLY A 81 11.96 7.95 10.56
CA GLY A 81 10.82 8.85 10.48
C GLY A 81 10.93 9.94 9.41
N VAL A 82 12.04 10.02 8.68
CA VAL A 82 12.30 11.13 7.75
C VAL A 82 11.49 11.00 6.46
N SER A 83 11.18 9.78 6.00
CA SER A 83 10.32 9.54 4.83
C SER A 83 8.92 10.15 5.01
N HIS A 84 8.40 10.10 6.25
CA HIS A 84 7.13 10.70 6.66
C HIS A 84 7.17 12.23 6.74
N ILE A 85 8.34 12.84 6.82
CA ILE A 85 8.46 14.32 6.78
C ILE A 85 8.68 14.78 5.35
N ILE A 86 9.39 13.98 4.55
CA ILE A 86 9.69 14.29 3.15
C ILE A 86 8.46 14.33 2.25
N ASP A 87 7.50 13.43 2.46
CA ASP A 87 6.24 13.47 1.69
C ASP A 87 5.43 14.74 1.95
N ARG A 88 5.42 15.26 3.19
CA ARG A 88 4.79 16.53 3.60
C ARG A 88 5.54 17.77 3.09
N LEU A 89 6.84 17.63 2.85
CA LEU A 89 7.67 18.66 2.23
C LEU A 89 7.57 18.67 0.70
N ALA A 90 6.86 17.71 0.09
CA ALA A 90 6.58 17.75 -1.34
C ALA A 90 5.80 19.02 -1.70
N PHE A 91 6.11 19.58 -2.86
CA PHE A 91 5.43 20.76 -3.43
C PHE A 91 5.51 22.05 -2.57
N LYS A 92 6.52 22.13 -1.68
CA LYS A 92 6.90 23.37 -1.00
C LYS A 92 7.82 24.22 -1.89
N SER A 93 8.53 25.20 -1.30
CA SER A 93 9.38 26.11 -2.08
C SER A 93 10.54 25.38 -2.77
N THR A 94 10.91 25.92 -3.92
CA THR A 94 11.99 25.43 -4.79
C THR A 94 12.92 26.61 -5.10
N SER A 95 14.02 26.35 -5.80
CA SER A 95 14.90 27.43 -6.28
C SER A 95 14.21 28.38 -7.26
N GLN A 96 13.16 27.92 -7.96
CA GLN A 96 12.48 28.66 -9.02
C GLN A 96 11.16 29.28 -8.57
N ARG A 97 10.52 28.73 -7.53
CA ARG A 97 9.19 29.17 -7.07
C ARG A 97 9.12 29.24 -5.55
N THR A 98 8.40 30.23 -5.06
CA THR A 98 7.92 30.23 -3.68
C THR A 98 6.88 29.12 -3.48
N ALA A 99 6.60 28.75 -2.23
CA ALA A 99 5.58 27.74 -1.92
C ALA A 99 4.20 28.14 -2.49
N ASP A 100 3.80 29.41 -2.38
CA ASP A 100 2.54 29.90 -2.93
C ASP A 100 2.47 29.81 -4.46
N GLN A 101 3.57 30.14 -5.14
CA GLN A 101 3.69 30.01 -6.59
C GLN A 101 3.64 28.55 -7.05
N MET A 102 4.21 27.64 -6.25
CA MET A 102 4.13 26.19 -6.51
C MET A 102 2.67 25.73 -6.41
N VAL A 103 1.96 26.08 -5.34
CA VAL A 103 0.54 25.73 -5.16
C VAL A 103 -0.31 26.30 -6.30
N GLU A 104 -0.15 27.58 -6.64
CA GLU A 104 -0.90 28.21 -7.75
C GLU A 104 -0.63 27.50 -9.09
N ALA A 105 0.62 27.10 -9.34
CA ALA A 105 0.98 26.36 -10.55
C ALA A 105 0.29 24.99 -10.59
N LEU A 106 0.18 24.30 -9.45
CA LEU A 106 -0.49 23.00 -9.33
C LEU A 106 -2.01 23.12 -9.48
N GLU A 107 -2.63 24.13 -8.91
CA GLU A 107 -4.07 24.40 -9.04
C GLU A 107 -4.46 24.66 -10.51
N ARG A 108 -3.62 25.39 -11.26
CA ARG A 108 -3.83 25.62 -12.71
C ARG A 108 -3.80 24.33 -13.54
N LEU A 109 -3.17 23.26 -13.04
CA LEU A 109 -3.16 21.94 -13.69
C LEU A 109 -4.37 21.07 -13.31
N GLY A 110 -5.25 21.58 -12.44
CA GLY A 110 -6.44 20.88 -11.94
C GLY A 110 -6.30 20.37 -10.51
N GLY A 111 -5.16 20.62 -9.84
CA GLY A 111 -4.97 20.28 -8.42
C GLY A 111 -4.91 18.80 -8.08
N ASN A 112 -4.96 17.91 -9.08
CA ASN A 112 -4.92 16.45 -8.86
C ASN A 112 -3.47 15.96 -8.83
N ILE A 113 -2.79 16.25 -7.72
CA ILE A 113 -1.40 15.88 -7.46
C ILE A 113 -1.26 15.36 -6.04
N GLN A 114 -0.42 14.33 -5.87
CA GLN A 114 -0.19 13.72 -4.58
C GLN A 114 1.27 13.31 -4.41
N CYS A 115 1.74 13.38 -3.18
CA CYS A 115 2.95 12.70 -2.73
C CYS A 115 2.60 11.78 -1.56
N ALA A 116 3.11 10.56 -1.58
CA ALA A 116 2.91 9.62 -0.49
C ALA A 116 4.19 8.82 -0.24
N SER A 117 4.53 8.64 1.04
CA SER A 117 5.56 7.70 1.47
C SER A 117 4.94 6.34 1.85
N ALA A 118 5.67 5.28 1.54
CA ALA A 118 5.40 3.91 1.95
C ALA A 118 6.68 3.29 2.53
N ARG A 119 6.63 2.01 2.92
CA ARG A 119 7.79 1.28 3.43
C ARG A 119 8.91 1.14 2.40
N GLU A 120 8.56 0.93 1.13
CA GLU A 120 9.51 0.61 0.05
C GLU A 120 9.45 1.57 -1.14
N SER A 121 8.55 2.57 -1.12
CA SER A 121 8.47 3.57 -2.19
C SER A 121 8.07 4.96 -1.67
N LEU A 122 8.63 6.00 -2.29
CA LEU A 122 8.15 7.38 -2.23
C LEU A 122 7.60 7.75 -3.61
N MET A 123 6.36 8.21 -3.66
CA MET A 123 5.62 8.39 -4.91
C MET A 123 5.21 9.84 -5.07
N TYR A 124 5.44 10.40 -6.26
CA TYR A 124 4.96 11.72 -6.66
C TYR A 124 4.14 11.53 -7.93
N GLN A 125 2.83 11.74 -7.88
CA GLN A 125 1.94 11.39 -8.99
C GLN A 125 0.94 12.49 -9.26
N SER A 126 0.53 12.63 -10.51
CA SER A 126 -0.52 13.54 -10.93
C SER A 126 -1.27 13.01 -12.14
N ALA A 127 -2.57 13.29 -12.20
CA ALA A 127 -3.36 13.20 -13.43
C ALA A 127 -3.64 14.61 -13.94
N SER A 128 -3.31 14.86 -15.21
CA SER A 128 -3.50 16.16 -15.85
C SER A 128 -4.01 16.00 -17.29
N PHE A 129 -4.47 17.10 -17.89
CA PHE A 129 -4.79 17.11 -19.32
C PHE A 129 -3.57 16.75 -20.17
N ASN A 130 -3.80 16.14 -21.33
CA ASN A 130 -2.70 15.70 -22.22
C ASN A 130 -1.75 16.84 -22.60
N SER A 131 -2.28 18.05 -22.84
CA SER A 131 -1.49 19.24 -23.16
C SER A 131 -0.63 19.74 -21.99
N ALA A 132 -1.00 19.39 -20.76
CA ALA A 132 -0.34 19.82 -19.54
C ALA A 132 0.80 18.90 -19.09
N VAL A 133 0.93 17.70 -19.67
CA VAL A 133 1.97 16.70 -19.32
C VAL A 133 3.38 17.29 -19.21
N PRO A 134 3.88 18.12 -20.15
CA PRO A 134 5.21 18.70 -20.02
C PRO A 134 5.36 19.60 -18.79
N THR A 135 4.32 20.37 -18.44
CA THR A 135 4.30 21.25 -17.28
C THR A 135 4.20 20.44 -15.98
N THR A 136 3.36 19.41 -15.96
CA THR A 136 3.21 18.49 -14.82
C THR A 136 4.54 17.83 -14.49
N LEU A 137 5.23 17.24 -15.49
CA LEU A 137 6.53 16.63 -15.27
C LEU A 137 7.59 17.64 -14.81
N ALA A 138 7.54 18.89 -15.32
CA ALA A 138 8.44 19.94 -14.88
C ALA A 138 8.30 20.24 -13.37
N LEU A 139 7.07 20.36 -12.87
CA LEU A 139 6.82 20.62 -11.45
C LEU A 139 7.20 19.42 -10.57
N LEU A 140 6.91 18.19 -11.02
CA LEU A 140 7.39 16.97 -10.34
C LEU A 140 8.92 16.94 -10.27
N ALA A 141 9.60 17.22 -11.37
CA ALA A 141 11.06 17.28 -11.40
C ALA A 141 11.61 18.35 -10.48
N GLU A 142 10.98 19.53 -10.43
CA GLU A 142 11.41 20.64 -9.60
C GLU A 142 11.34 20.31 -8.11
N THR A 143 10.20 19.77 -7.63
CA THR A 143 10.07 19.40 -6.21
C THR A 143 10.98 18.23 -5.83
N ILE A 144 11.25 17.30 -6.76
CA ILE A 144 12.09 16.12 -6.50
C ILE A 144 13.58 16.47 -6.54
N ARG A 145 14.00 17.36 -7.45
CA ARG A 145 15.41 17.67 -7.68
C ARG A 145 15.88 18.86 -6.86
N ASP A 146 15.14 19.96 -6.89
CA ASP A 146 15.60 21.26 -6.40
C ASP A 146 14.63 21.96 -5.41
N PRO A 147 14.16 21.27 -4.35
CA PRO A 147 13.44 21.90 -3.26
C PRO A 147 14.41 22.67 -2.35
N LEU A 148 13.96 23.81 -1.85
CA LEU A 148 14.77 24.69 -1.01
C LEU A 148 14.96 24.13 0.42
N ILE A 149 13.91 23.47 0.92
CA ILE A 149 13.80 22.84 2.25
C ILE A 149 14.30 23.80 3.32
N THR A 150 13.53 24.85 3.63
CA THR A 150 13.95 25.80 4.67
C THR A 150 13.76 25.20 6.07
N GLU A 151 14.43 25.76 7.07
CA GLU A 151 14.26 25.29 8.46
C GLU A 151 12.82 25.53 8.93
N GLU A 152 12.22 26.63 8.50
CA GLU A 152 10.84 26.99 8.81
C GLU A 152 9.84 26.01 8.19
N GLU A 153 10.05 25.60 6.93
CA GLU A 153 9.19 24.60 6.28
C GLU A 153 9.26 23.25 7.00
N VAL A 154 10.47 22.82 7.38
CA VAL A 154 10.68 21.58 8.14
C VAL A 154 9.98 21.65 9.49
N GLN A 155 10.19 22.73 10.25
CA GLN A 155 9.57 22.92 11.56
C GLN A 155 8.03 22.89 11.49
N GLN A 156 7.44 23.55 10.49
CA GLN A 156 6.00 23.50 10.25
C GLN A 156 5.51 22.08 9.98
N GLN A 157 6.23 21.30 9.17
CA GLN A 157 5.81 19.92 8.89
C GLN A 157 5.98 18.99 10.09
N LEU A 158 6.94 19.25 10.98
CA LEU A 158 7.09 18.51 12.24
C LEU A 158 5.93 18.76 13.19
N GLU A 159 5.45 20.01 13.28
CA GLU A 159 4.26 20.36 14.07
C GLU A 159 3.01 19.66 13.52
N VAL A 160 2.80 19.72 12.20
CA VAL A 160 1.70 19.00 11.53
C VAL A 160 1.77 17.50 11.79
N ALA A 161 2.97 16.91 11.68
CA ALA A 161 3.17 15.49 11.94
C ALA A 161 2.84 15.12 13.40
N ASP A 162 3.18 15.95 14.40
CA ASP A 162 2.85 15.67 15.81
C ASP A 162 1.32 15.60 16.04
N TYR A 163 0.58 16.54 15.44
CA TYR A 163 -0.89 16.54 15.50
C TYR A 163 -1.49 15.30 14.84
N GLU A 164 -1.03 14.97 13.64
CA GLU A 164 -1.50 13.82 12.90
C GLU A 164 -1.18 12.50 13.59
N ILE A 165 0.04 12.34 14.10
CA ILE A 165 0.43 11.17 14.89
C ILE A 165 -0.54 11.04 16.07
N THR A 166 -0.80 12.13 16.79
CA THR A 166 -1.76 12.14 17.91
C THR A 166 -3.16 11.70 17.48
N GLU A 167 -3.64 12.15 16.33
CA GLU A 167 -4.95 11.75 15.79
C GLU A 167 -4.99 10.28 15.38
N LEU A 168 -3.93 9.76 14.75
CA LEU A 168 -3.83 8.37 14.32
C LEU A 168 -3.76 7.41 15.52
N TRP A 169 -3.02 7.77 16.57
CA TRP A 169 -2.98 6.97 17.81
C TRP A 169 -4.34 6.90 18.52
N ALA A 170 -5.24 7.85 18.27
CA ALA A 170 -6.60 7.83 18.82
C ALA A 170 -7.56 6.90 18.03
N LYS A 171 -7.13 6.34 16.89
CA LYS A 171 -7.93 5.49 16.00
C LYS A 171 -7.31 4.09 15.90
N PRO A 172 -7.72 3.13 16.76
CA PRO A 172 -7.18 1.76 16.76
C PRO A 172 -7.14 1.10 15.39
N GLU A 173 -8.20 1.26 14.60
CA GLU A 173 -8.32 0.71 13.25
C GLU A 173 -7.24 1.21 12.26
N MET A 174 -6.65 2.38 12.52
CA MET A 174 -5.59 2.97 11.69
C MET A 174 -4.19 2.59 12.20
N ILE A 175 -3.97 2.57 13.52
CA ILE A 175 -2.64 2.36 14.11
C ILE A 175 -2.28 0.88 14.26
N LEU A 176 -3.25 0.00 14.50
CA LEU A 176 -2.97 -1.43 14.73
C LEU A 176 -2.31 -2.13 13.52
N PRO A 177 -2.73 -1.89 12.26
CA PRO A 177 -2.01 -2.44 11.10
C PRO A 177 -0.53 -2.06 11.04
N GLU A 178 -0.19 -0.85 11.50
CA GLU A 178 1.20 -0.38 11.59
C GLU A 178 1.97 -1.13 12.67
N LEU A 179 1.35 -1.30 13.84
CA LEU A 179 1.95 -2.02 14.97
C LEU A 179 2.16 -3.50 14.68
N VAL A 180 1.32 -4.13 13.85
CA VAL A 180 1.52 -5.50 13.39
C VAL A 180 2.83 -5.65 12.62
N ASN A 181 3.19 -4.67 11.77
CA ASN A 181 4.47 -4.69 11.05
C ASN A 181 5.65 -4.50 12.00
N ILE A 182 5.55 -3.53 12.93
CA ILE A 182 6.58 -3.27 13.94
C ILE A 182 6.82 -4.51 14.82
N ALA A 183 5.74 -5.17 15.24
CA ALA A 183 5.80 -6.40 16.02
C ALA A 183 6.42 -7.57 15.24
N ALA A 184 6.08 -7.71 13.96
CA ALA A 184 6.50 -8.82 13.11
C ALA A 184 7.99 -8.82 12.75
N TYR A 185 8.58 -7.64 12.53
CA TYR A 185 9.95 -7.46 12.03
C TYR A 185 10.88 -6.74 13.01
N ARG A 186 10.46 -6.53 14.26
CA ARG A 186 11.23 -6.00 15.41
C ARG A 186 12.56 -5.30 15.09
N ASN A 187 12.56 -3.97 15.08
CA ASN A 187 13.76 -3.14 14.88
C ASN A 187 14.57 -3.47 13.62
N ASN A 188 13.92 -4.04 12.59
CA ASN A 188 14.57 -4.28 11.32
C ASN A 188 13.68 -3.89 10.14
N THR A 189 14.27 -3.26 9.13
CA THR A 189 13.71 -3.04 7.78
C THR A 189 12.19 -2.75 7.78
N LEU A 190 11.33 -3.70 7.41
CA LEU A 190 9.86 -3.55 7.35
C LEU A 190 9.19 -3.24 8.69
N GLY A 191 9.87 -3.51 9.81
CA GLY A 191 9.49 -3.14 11.17
C GLY A 191 9.89 -1.73 11.57
N ASN A 192 10.59 -0.99 10.70
CA ASN A 192 10.73 0.45 10.86
C ASN A 192 9.35 1.10 10.75
N PRO A 193 9.05 2.08 11.63
CA PRO A 193 7.74 2.68 11.67
C PRO A 193 7.51 3.52 10.41
N LEU A 194 6.34 3.37 9.80
CA LEU A 194 5.91 4.19 8.66
C LEU A 194 5.65 5.64 9.08
N LEU A 195 5.10 5.83 10.29
CA LEU A 195 4.90 7.13 10.90
C LEU A 195 6.16 7.54 11.68
N CYS A 196 6.51 8.82 11.65
CA CYS A 196 7.62 9.31 12.45
C CYS A 196 7.33 9.06 13.95
N PRO A 197 8.24 8.39 14.70
CA PRO A 197 8.10 8.29 16.15
C PRO A 197 8.08 9.66 16.79
N ARG A 198 7.22 9.86 17.81
CA ARG A 198 7.05 11.16 18.46
C ARG A 198 8.35 11.64 19.11
N GLU A 199 9.09 10.70 19.71
CA GLU A 199 10.39 10.93 20.32
C GLU A 199 11.47 11.40 19.32
N ARG A 200 11.27 11.14 18.02
CA ARG A 200 12.22 11.51 16.95
C ARG A 200 11.93 12.88 16.35
N LEU A 201 10.76 13.47 16.59
CA LEU A 201 10.37 14.75 15.99
C LEU A 201 11.36 15.88 16.33
N GLY A 202 11.87 15.91 17.57
CA GLY A 202 12.82 16.95 18.02
C GLY A 202 14.24 16.84 17.42
N ASP A 203 14.57 15.69 16.83
CA ASP A 203 15.90 15.43 16.27
C ASP A 203 15.96 15.66 14.74
N ILE A 204 14.79 15.74 14.08
CA ILE A 204 14.70 15.96 12.63
C ILE A 204 14.84 17.46 12.37
N ASN A 205 15.76 17.82 11.48
CA ASN A 205 16.00 19.19 11.03
C ASN A 205 16.36 19.19 9.54
N ARG A 206 16.54 20.38 8.95
CA ARG A 206 16.90 20.51 7.52
C ARG A 206 18.08 19.63 7.11
N GLY A 207 19.13 19.56 7.92
CA GLY A 207 20.33 18.77 7.62
C GLY A 207 20.05 17.27 7.54
N VAL A 208 19.17 16.76 8.41
CA VAL A 208 18.74 15.35 8.40
C VAL A 208 17.91 15.05 7.14
N VAL A 209 16.96 15.94 6.79
CA VAL A 209 16.14 15.81 5.57
C VAL A 209 17.02 15.84 4.31
N GLN A 210 18.00 16.74 4.25
CA GLN A 210 18.95 16.81 3.15
C GLN A 210 19.78 15.53 3.03
N ARG A 211 20.28 14.98 4.14
CA ARG A 211 21.02 13.72 4.16
C ARG A 211 20.18 12.54 3.63
N TYR A 212 18.90 12.47 3.98
CA TYR A 212 18.00 11.48 3.41
C TYR A 212 17.93 11.63 1.88
N ARG A 213 17.70 12.85 1.38
CA ARG A 213 17.62 13.10 -0.06
C ARG A 213 18.94 12.76 -0.78
N GLU A 214 20.07 13.15 -0.21
CA GLU A 214 21.40 12.82 -0.73
C GLU A 214 21.65 11.31 -0.80
N THR A 215 21.00 10.52 0.05
CA THR A 215 21.12 9.06 0.09
C THR A 215 20.19 8.40 -0.93
N PHE A 216 18.93 8.82 -0.99
CA PHE A 216 17.86 8.09 -1.67
C PHE A 216 17.50 8.65 -3.05
N TYR A 217 17.65 9.96 -3.28
CA TYR A 217 17.20 10.62 -4.51
C TYR A 217 18.28 10.53 -5.59
N LYS A 218 18.46 9.32 -6.14
CA LYS A 218 19.41 9.00 -7.21
C LYS A 218 18.66 8.53 -8.46
N PRO A 219 19.12 8.89 -9.68
CA PRO A 219 18.42 8.53 -10.91
C PRO A 219 18.25 7.02 -11.06
N GLU A 220 19.26 6.21 -10.71
CA GLU A 220 19.18 4.74 -10.75
C GLU A 220 18.13 4.12 -9.81
N ARG A 221 17.64 4.88 -8.83
CA ARG A 221 16.58 4.48 -7.89
C ARG A 221 15.22 5.04 -8.27
N MET A 222 15.11 5.71 -9.42
CA MET A 222 13.88 6.36 -9.87
C MET A 222 13.29 5.63 -11.08
N VAL A 223 11.96 5.55 -11.08
CA VAL A 223 11.15 5.22 -12.26
C VAL A 223 10.25 6.41 -12.53
N VAL A 224 10.26 6.94 -13.76
CA VAL A 224 9.28 7.92 -14.23
C VAL A 224 8.27 7.17 -15.10
N ALA A 225 7.04 7.06 -14.62
CA ALA A 225 5.96 6.36 -15.31
C ALA A 225 4.99 7.36 -15.97
N PHE A 226 4.48 6.97 -17.13
CA PHE A 226 3.44 7.71 -17.84
C PHE A 226 2.32 6.77 -18.29
N ALA A 227 1.08 7.18 -18.07
CA ALA A 227 -0.08 6.45 -18.55
C ALA A 227 -0.89 7.35 -19.48
N GLY A 228 -1.05 6.93 -20.75
CA GLY A 228 -1.67 7.71 -21.82
C GLY A 228 -0.75 8.67 -22.58
N VAL A 229 0.58 8.47 -22.49
CA VAL A 229 1.58 9.27 -23.21
C VAL A 229 2.39 8.34 -24.14
N ALA A 230 2.74 8.84 -25.33
CA ALA A 230 3.59 8.10 -26.26
C ALA A 230 5.01 7.93 -25.69
N HIS A 231 5.59 6.73 -25.85
CA HIS A 231 6.89 6.40 -25.25
C HIS A 231 8.02 7.35 -25.64
N GLU A 232 8.14 7.70 -26.92
CA GLU A 232 9.18 8.62 -27.41
C GLU A 232 9.10 10.00 -26.75
N GLU A 233 7.88 10.52 -26.58
CA GLU A 233 7.65 11.81 -25.92
C GLU A 233 7.96 11.73 -24.43
N ALA A 234 7.56 10.65 -23.76
CA ALA A 234 7.88 10.41 -22.36
C ALA A 234 9.41 10.34 -22.12
N VAL A 235 10.14 9.62 -22.97
CA VAL A 235 11.61 9.55 -22.91
C VAL A 235 12.22 10.92 -23.14
N ARG A 236 11.78 11.66 -24.17
CA ARG A 236 12.27 13.01 -24.48
C ARG A 236 12.04 14.00 -23.32
N LEU A 237 10.84 13.97 -22.73
CA LEU A 237 10.50 14.82 -21.59
C LEU A 237 11.31 14.43 -20.35
N THR A 238 11.46 13.13 -20.09
CA THR A 238 12.23 12.67 -18.93
C THR A 238 13.72 13.01 -19.08
N GLU A 239 14.31 12.80 -20.25
CA GLU A 239 15.70 13.21 -20.54
C GLU A 239 15.89 14.71 -20.33
N LYS A 240 14.93 15.54 -20.76
CA LYS A 240 14.96 16.99 -20.55
C LYS A 240 14.98 17.38 -19.07
N TYR A 241 14.20 16.72 -18.22
CA TYR A 241 14.00 17.13 -16.82
C TYR A 241 14.78 16.31 -15.79
N PHE A 242 15.34 15.17 -16.16
CA PHE A 242 16.08 14.26 -15.27
C PHE A 242 17.41 13.76 -15.86
N GLY A 243 17.68 13.93 -17.16
CA GLY A 243 18.83 13.33 -17.86
C GLY A 243 20.20 13.77 -17.33
N ASP A 244 20.32 15.02 -16.87
CA ASP A 244 21.55 15.58 -16.30
C ASP A 244 21.81 15.19 -14.83
N MET A 245 20.90 14.42 -14.19
CA MET A 245 21.15 13.90 -12.85
C MET A 245 22.39 12.99 -12.84
N LYS A 246 23.28 13.25 -11.89
CA LYS A 246 24.48 12.43 -11.71
C LYS A 246 24.09 11.12 -11.05
N ARG A 247 24.39 10.02 -11.74
CA ARG A 247 24.35 8.67 -11.16
C ARG A 247 25.18 8.63 -9.88
N GLY A 248 24.69 7.95 -8.85
CA GLY A 248 25.48 7.71 -7.66
C GLY A 248 26.80 7.01 -8.01
N LYS A 249 27.90 7.37 -7.35
CA LYS A 249 29.10 6.53 -7.40
C LYS A 249 28.67 5.16 -6.90
N ARG A 250 28.82 4.12 -7.72
CA ARG A 250 28.64 2.73 -7.29
C ARG A 250 29.64 2.51 -6.16
N GLY A 251 29.20 2.70 -4.93
CA GLY A 251 30.03 2.41 -3.76
C GLY A 251 30.47 0.96 -3.84
N LEU A 252 31.60 0.63 -3.23
CA LEU A 252 32.10 -0.73 -3.03
C LEU A 252 31.18 -1.53 -2.09
N PHE A 253 29.89 -1.54 -2.40
CA PHE A 253 28.86 -2.36 -1.79
C PHE A 253 28.71 -3.58 -2.71
N GLY A 254 28.70 -4.78 -2.11
CA GLY A 254 28.83 -6.08 -2.77
C GLY A 254 27.84 -6.29 -3.92
N PRO A 255 28.02 -7.35 -4.73
CA PRO A 255 27.33 -7.52 -6.02
C PRO A 255 25.81 -7.56 -5.85
N GLY A 256 25.17 -6.39 -5.89
CA GLY A 256 23.76 -6.22 -6.10
C GLY A 256 23.49 -6.61 -7.55
N SER A 257 22.78 -7.74 -7.71
CA SER A 257 22.14 -8.25 -8.93
C SER A 257 22.48 -7.49 -10.21
N ALA A 258 23.70 -7.66 -10.71
CA ALA A 258 23.98 -7.49 -12.12
C ALA A 258 23.43 -8.73 -12.85
N THR A 259 22.11 -8.89 -12.88
CA THR A 259 21.48 -9.76 -13.88
C THR A 259 21.46 -8.99 -15.20
N THR A 260 22.65 -8.84 -15.80
CA THR A 260 22.72 -8.81 -17.26
C THR A 260 22.46 -10.25 -17.67
N LEU A 261 21.18 -10.57 -17.90
CA LEU A 261 20.80 -11.85 -18.47
C LEU A 261 21.42 -11.91 -19.87
N ALA A 262 22.28 -12.90 -20.11
CA ALA A 262 22.68 -13.25 -21.46
C ALA A 262 21.41 -13.57 -22.27
N GLU A 263 21.35 -13.13 -23.54
CA GLU A 263 20.17 -13.26 -24.41
C GLU A 263 19.64 -14.71 -24.57
N GLU A 264 20.43 -15.71 -24.19
CA GLU A 264 20.02 -17.13 -24.21
C GLU A 264 19.29 -17.61 -22.92
N GLU A 265 19.47 -16.97 -21.76
CA GLU A 265 18.74 -17.31 -20.52
C GLU A 265 17.37 -16.61 -20.40
N LEU A 266 17.11 -15.59 -21.24
CA LEU A 266 15.85 -14.85 -21.30
C LEU A 266 14.64 -15.71 -21.72
N ARG A 267 14.87 -16.91 -22.27
CA ARG A 267 13.82 -17.80 -22.81
C ARG A 267 13.36 -18.89 -21.83
N SER A 268 14.00 -19.05 -20.67
CA SER A 268 13.74 -20.18 -19.77
C SER A 268 13.36 -19.80 -18.33
N LEU A 269 13.23 -18.51 -18.01
CA LEU A 269 12.86 -18.04 -16.68
C LEU A 269 11.50 -17.34 -16.71
N PRO A 270 10.48 -17.88 -16.02
CA PRO A 270 9.18 -17.27 -16.01
C PRO A 270 9.15 -16.16 -14.94
N SER A 271 9.37 -14.92 -15.37
CA SER A 271 9.25 -13.71 -14.54
C SER A 271 7.78 -13.40 -14.28
N PHE A 272 7.36 -12.95 -13.10
CA PHE A 272 5.97 -13.13 -12.70
C PHE A 272 5.46 -12.22 -11.54
N SER A 273 4.25 -11.61 -11.72
CA SER A 273 3.22 -11.18 -10.71
C SER A 273 3.04 -9.67 -10.33
N PRO A 274 1.83 -9.23 -9.89
CA PRO A 274 1.33 -7.86 -9.91
C PRO A 274 1.01 -7.27 -8.52
N SER A 275 0.72 -5.98 -8.49
CA SER A 275 0.41 -5.20 -7.28
C SER A 275 -0.74 -5.79 -6.46
N SER A 276 -0.42 -6.20 -5.23
CA SER A 276 -1.40 -6.51 -4.21
C SER A 276 -2.21 -5.25 -3.89
N THR A 277 -3.53 -5.30 -4.11
CA THR A 277 -4.51 -4.35 -3.58
C THR A 277 -4.58 -4.48 -2.07
N THR A 278 -3.57 -3.94 -1.41
CA THR A 278 -3.77 -3.42 -0.06
C THR A 278 -4.30 -2.02 -0.28
N SER A 279 -5.48 -1.72 0.27
CA SER A 279 -5.82 -0.33 0.57
C SER A 279 -4.73 0.21 1.48
N THR A 280 -3.68 0.81 0.90
CA THR A 280 -2.69 1.56 1.63
C THR A 280 -3.46 2.65 2.34
N ILE A 281 -3.42 2.63 3.67
CA ILE A 281 -4.03 3.62 4.56
C ILE A 281 -3.66 5.06 4.14
N SER A 282 -2.57 5.23 3.38
CA SER A 282 -2.12 6.46 2.74
C SER A 282 -3.14 7.15 1.81
N ALA A 283 -4.06 6.42 1.15
CA ALA A 283 -4.98 7.05 0.18
C ALA A 283 -6.06 7.95 0.82
N ASN A 284 -6.29 7.84 2.14
CA ASN A 284 -7.24 8.69 2.87
C ASN A 284 -6.58 9.78 3.72
N LEU A 285 -5.24 9.90 3.72
CA LEU A 285 -4.52 10.86 4.57
C LEU A 285 -4.30 12.23 3.92
N SER A 286 -4.54 12.39 2.60
CA SER A 286 -4.21 13.61 1.86
C SER A 286 -5.36 14.59 1.63
N SER A 287 -6.57 14.35 2.18
CA SER A 287 -7.74 15.22 1.93
C SER A 287 -8.12 16.13 3.11
N ILE A 288 -7.19 16.50 4.00
CA ILE A 288 -7.46 17.53 5.03
C ILE A 288 -7.11 18.92 4.44
N PRO A 289 -8.09 19.84 4.28
CA PRO A 289 -7.79 21.21 3.90
C PRO A 289 -7.01 21.92 5.00
N SER A 290 -6.01 22.71 4.63
CA SER A 290 -5.26 23.58 5.54
C SER A 290 -6.21 24.44 6.39
N PRO A 291 -6.03 24.54 7.72
CA PRO A 291 -6.78 25.50 8.52
C PRO A 291 -6.35 26.93 8.16
N PRO A 292 -7.27 27.92 8.21
CA PRO A 292 -6.93 29.31 7.93
C PRO A 292 -5.97 29.89 8.99
N PRO A 293 -5.19 30.93 8.66
CA PRO A 293 -4.25 31.53 9.59
C PRO A 293 -4.97 32.14 10.80
N PRO A 294 -4.41 32.04 12.03
CA PRO A 294 -5.05 32.57 13.22
C PRO A 294 -5.09 34.11 13.19
N SER A 295 -6.30 34.67 13.18
CA SER A 295 -6.54 36.07 13.46
C SER A 295 -6.29 36.35 14.95
N THR A 296 -5.37 37.27 15.25
CA THR A 296 -5.08 37.77 16.60
C THR A 296 -6.29 38.46 17.22
N PRO A 297 -6.65 38.13 18.48
CA PRO A 297 -7.28 39.09 19.38
C PRO A 297 -6.31 39.44 20.51
N THR A 298 -5.99 40.73 20.59
CA THR A 298 -5.48 41.40 21.78
C THR A 298 -6.45 41.21 22.95
N SER A 299 -6.02 40.54 24.03
CA SER A 299 -6.28 40.99 25.40
C SER A 299 -5.46 40.21 26.43
N SER A 300 -4.93 40.96 27.38
CA SER A 300 -4.12 40.55 28.52
C SER A 300 -4.90 39.77 29.57
N SER A 301 -4.36 38.65 30.08
CA SER A 301 -4.52 38.29 31.50
C SER A 301 -3.46 37.26 31.94
N LYS A 302 -3.19 37.29 33.25
CA LYS A 302 -1.99 36.84 33.96
C LYS A 302 -1.87 35.32 34.11
N ALA A 303 -0.63 34.87 34.12
CA ALA A 303 -0.19 33.52 34.47
C ALA A 303 -0.65 33.07 35.86
N THR A 304 -1.10 31.81 35.96
CA THR A 304 -1.03 31.01 37.19
C THR A 304 -0.61 29.58 36.83
N ASN A 305 0.49 29.15 37.46
CA ASN A 305 1.03 27.79 37.40
C ASN A 305 0.06 26.81 38.07
N GLY A 306 -0.18 25.67 37.40
CA GLY A 306 -0.85 24.52 37.99
C GLY A 306 -0.43 23.25 37.23
N GLY A 307 0.59 22.57 37.75
CA GLY A 307 1.06 21.29 37.22
C GLY A 307 0.08 20.17 37.53
N LEU A 308 -0.31 19.44 36.50
CA LEU A 308 -0.94 18.12 36.53
C LEU A 308 -0.64 17.50 35.18
N LEU A 309 0.14 16.40 35.18
CA LEU A 309 0.35 15.38 34.13
C LEU A 309 1.78 14.77 34.15
N SER A 310 2.40 14.71 35.33
CA SER A 310 3.58 13.87 35.57
C SER A 310 3.16 12.44 35.96
N HIS A 311 2.58 11.64 35.06
CA HIS A 311 2.49 10.17 35.23
C HIS A 311 2.13 9.49 33.91
N ILE A 312 3.13 9.27 33.05
CA ILE A 312 3.09 8.25 31.99
C ILE A 312 4.27 7.29 32.25
N PRO A 313 4.04 6.07 32.77
CA PRO A 313 5.09 5.14 33.15
C PRO A 313 5.55 4.26 31.97
N PHE A 314 5.87 4.85 30.81
CA PHE A 314 6.13 4.09 29.57
C PHE A 314 7.59 3.62 29.39
N LEU A 315 8.57 4.15 30.13
CA LEU A 315 10.00 3.89 29.82
C LEU A 315 10.71 2.82 30.65
N LYS A 316 10.03 2.01 31.48
CA LYS A 316 10.72 1.06 32.37
C LYS A 316 10.87 -0.39 31.87
N HIS A 317 10.16 -0.82 30.82
CA HIS A 317 10.25 -2.21 30.33
C HIS A 317 11.17 -2.45 29.13
N LEU A 318 11.95 -1.44 28.70
CA LEU A 318 13.04 -1.59 27.74
C LEU A 318 14.44 -1.53 28.38
N SER A 319 14.54 -1.62 29.71
CA SER A 319 15.82 -1.49 30.40
C SER A 319 16.50 -2.84 30.61
N THR A 320 17.50 -3.14 29.77
CA THR A 320 18.56 -4.10 30.08
C THR A 320 19.45 -3.52 31.17
N SER A 321 19.75 -4.31 32.19
CA SER A 321 20.61 -3.97 33.32
C SER A 321 22.05 -3.63 32.89
N SER A 322 22.45 -2.37 33.02
CA SER A 322 23.86 -1.98 33.13
C SER A 322 24.01 -0.77 34.06
N SER A 323 24.94 -0.86 35.00
CA SER A 323 25.19 0.05 36.12
C SER A 323 25.41 1.53 35.75
N HIS A 324 24.73 2.42 36.47
CA HIS A 324 24.89 3.87 36.41
C HIS A 324 26.27 4.35 36.92
N SER A 325 27.19 4.65 36.00
CA SER A 325 28.06 5.84 36.09
C SER A 325 28.83 6.02 34.78
N ALA A 326 28.32 6.86 33.87
CA ALA A 326 29.12 7.40 32.77
C ALA A 326 28.70 8.85 32.54
N SER A 327 29.65 9.76 32.73
CA SER A 327 29.54 11.18 32.42
C SER A 327 29.25 11.38 30.94
N VAL A 328 28.17 12.10 30.63
CA VAL A 328 27.76 12.44 29.25
C VAL A 328 28.79 13.40 28.66
N THR A 329 29.54 12.92 27.67
CA THR A 329 30.32 13.80 26.78
C THR A 329 29.42 14.12 25.59
N PRO A 330 29.28 15.38 25.15
CA PRO A 330 28.48 15.71 23.97
C PRO A 330 28.98 14.92 22.75
N LEU A 331 28.04 14.36 22.00
CA LEU A 331 28.31 13.47 20.86
C LEU A 331 29.20 14.20 19.84
N ASP A 332 30.41 13.69 19.61
CA ASP A 332 31.32 14.19 18.59
C ASP A 332 30.76 13.80 17.20
N THR A 333 30.29 14.80 16.45
CA THR A 333 29.72 14.65 15.11
C THR A 333 30.71 14.11 14.08
N SER A 334 32.02 14.07 14.40
CA SER A 334 33.06 13.49 13.55
C SER A 334 33.22 11.96 13.68
N LEU A 335 32.65 11.34 14.73
CA LEU A 335 32.63 9.88 14.91
C LEU A 335 31.44 9.20 14.20
N LEU A 336 30.48 10.00 13.71
CA LEU A 336 29.42 9.54 12.82
C LEU A 336 29.95 9.45 11.37
N HIS A 337 30.87 8.52 11.13
CA HIS A 337 31.03 8.02 9.76
C HIS A 337 29.65 7.59 9.26
N PRO A 338 29.30 7.79 7.96
CA PRO A 338 28.05 7.28 7.42
C PRO A 338 28.03 5.79 7.70
N SER A 339 27.26 5.36 8.71
CA SER A 339 26.97 3.96 8.92
C SER A 339 26.44 3.50 7.58
N THR A 340 27.20 2.62 6.93
CA THR A 340 26.94 2.19 5.57
C THR A 340 25.52 1.64 5.54
N LEU A 341 24.58 2.44 5.03
CA LEU A 341 23.20 2.04 4.90
C LEU A 341 23.19 0.83 3.99
N ASP A 342 22.94 -0.34 4.57
CA ASP A 342 22.76 -1.57 3.81
C ASP A 342 21.36 -1.56 3.21
N LEU A 343 21.25 -0.97 2.02
CA LEU A 343 20.02 -0.87 1.25
C LEU A 343 19.48 -2.23 0.80
N HIS A 344 20.31 -3.28 0.85
CA HIS A 344 19.95 -4.63 0.40
C HIS A 344 19.77 -5.60 1.56
N ARG A 345 19.73 -5.09 2.80
CA ARG A 345 19.51 -5.93 3.98
C ARG A 345 18.15 -6.63 3.88
N PRO A 346 18.10 -7.96 3.86
CA PRO A 346 16.83 -8.68 3.76
C PRO A 346 16.02 -8.54 5.06
N SER A 347 14.69 -8.54 4.93
CA SER A 347 13.77 -8.45 6.06
C SER A 347 13.68 -9.76 6.83
N HIS A 348 14.09 -9.73 8.10
CA HIS A 348 14.01 -10.90 8.98
C HIS A 348 12.71 -10.88 9.78
N TYR A 349 11.80 -11.82 9.50
CA TYR A 349 10.56 -11.95 10.26
C TYR A 349 10.79 -12.68 11.59
N THR A 350 10.47 -12.02 12.70
CA THR A 350 10.69 -12.56 14.05
C THR A 350 9.43 -13.13 14.70
N GLY A 351 8.25 -12.80 14.16
CA GLY A 351 7.00 -12.86 14.92
C GLY A 351 7.02 -11.88 16.08
N GLY A 352 5.98 -11.89 16.93
CA GLY A 352 5.97 -11.05 18.12
C GLY A 352 4.61 -10.89 18.78
N TYR A 353 4.62 -10.23 19.92
CA TYR A 353 3.42 -9.87 20.67
C TYR A 353 3.52 -8.41 21.09
N LEU A 354 2.45 -7.64 20.86
CA LEU A 354 2.28 -6.32 21.42
C LEU A 354 0.92 -6.25 22.13
N ASP A 355 0.97 -5.86 23.39
CA ASP A 355 -0.19 -5.53 24.21
C ASP A 355 -0.23 -4.02 24.42
N LEU A 356 -1.32 -3.39 24.01
CA LEU A 356 -1.49 -1.95 24.09
C LEU A 356 -2.31 -1.55 25.31
N PRO A 357 -2.08 -0.33 25.85
CA PRO A 357 -2.90 0.20 26.91
C PRO A 357 -4.41 0.12 26.57
N PRO A 358 -5.26 -0.28 27.52
CA PRO A 358 -6.67 -0.46 27.24
C PRO A 358 -7.36 0.84 26.84
N ILE A 359 -8.30 0.74 25.90
CA ILE A 359 -9.08 1.87 25.39
C ILE A 359 -10.12 2.27 26.45
N PRO A 360 -10.14 3.54 26.90
CA PRO A 360 -11.16 4.00 27.83
C PRO A 360 -12.55 3.95 27.17
N PRO A 361 -13.63 3.87 27.96
CA PRO A 361 -14.98 3.90 27.41
C PRO A 361 -15.21 5.18 26.58
N PRO A 362 -15.76 5.12 25.37
CA PRO A 362 -16.01 6.30 24.55
C PRO A 362 -16.94 7.28 25.27
N ALA A 363 -16.66 8.58 25.11
CA ALA A 363 -17.41 9.67 25.73
C ALA A 363 -18.88 9.67 25.34
N ASN A 364 -19.18 9.27 24.09
CA ASN A 364 -20.55 9.02 23.65
C ASN A 364 -20.97 7.58 24.03
N PRO A 365 -21.96 7.39 24.92
CA PRO A 365 -22.42 6.06 25.30
C PRO A 365 -23.01 5.23 24.15
N THR A 366 -23.41 5.87 23.05
CA THR A 366 -23.95 5.15 21.88
C THR A 366 -22.86 4.49 21.03
N HIS A 367 -21.58 4.84 21.22
CA HIS A 367 -20.49 4.18 20.51
C HIS A 367 -20.17 2.83 21.15
N PRO A 368 -20.00 1.78 20.34
CA PRO A 368 -19.67 0.46 20.85
C PRO A 368 -18.32 0.47 21.56
N ARG A 369 -18.22 -0.30 22.63
CA ARG A 369 -16.96 -0.56 23.34
C ARG A 369 -16.33 -1.76 22.68
N LEU A 370 -15.14 -1.59 22.14
CA LEU A 370 -14.48 -2.61 21.34
C LEU A 370 -13.08 -2.90 21.88
N SER A 371 -12.69 -4.16 21.72
CA SER A 371 -11.31 -4.62 21.77
C SER A 371 -10.90 -5.06 20.39
N HIS A 372 -9.65 -4.84 20.05
CA HIS A 372 -9.10 -5.11 18.73
C HIS A 372 -7.98 -6.14 18.82
N ILE A 373 -7.96 -7.07 17.88
CA ILE A 373 -6.95 -8.12 17.81
C ILE A 373 -6.53 -8.36 16.36
N HIS A 374 -5.22 -8.48 16.16
CA HIS A 374 -4.61 -8.87 14.90
C HIS A 374 -3.76 -10.11 15.14
N ILE A 375 -3.96 -11.15 14.33
CA ILE A 375 -3.10 -12.34 14.31
C ILE A 375 -2.57 -12.50 12.88
N ALA A 376 -1.25 -12.54 12.74
CA ALA A 376 -0.56 -12.58 11.46
C ALA A 376 0.57 -13.61 11.46
N PHE A 377 0.94 -14.05 10.25
CA PHE A 377 2.07 -14.94 9.98
C PHE A 377 2.93 -14.34 8.87
N GLU A 378 4.20 -14.75 8.82
CA GLU A 378 5.07 -14.44 7.67
C GLU A 378 4.43 -14.95 6.38
N ALA A 379 4.41 -14.07 5.38
CA ALA A 379 3.82 -14.37 4.09
C ALA A 379 4.82 -14.20 2.95
N LEU A 380 4.32 -14.39 1.73
CA LEU A 380 5.12 -14.46 0.53
C LEU A 380 5.49 -13.05 0.02
N PRO A 381 6.69 -12.88 -0.55
CA PRO A 381 7.05 -11.66 -1.26
C PRO A 381 6.19 -11.52 -2.52
N ILE A 382 6.07 -10.28 -3.00
CA ILE A 382 5.29 -9.94 -4.19
C ILE A 382 5.76 -10.68 -5.46
N SER A 383 7.05 -11.04 -5.52
CA SER A 383 7.66 -11.80 -6.61
C SER A 383 7.39 -13.31 -6.57
N SER A 384 6.73 -13.81 -5.52
CA SER A 384 6.46 -15.24 -5.38
C SER A 384 5.50 -15.74 -6.48
N PRO A 385 5.71 -16.95 -7.05
CA PRO A 385 4.75 -17.55 -7.97
C PRO A 385 3.39 -17.82 -7.31
N ASP A 386 3.37 -18.01 -5.99
CA ASP A 386 2.19 -18.34 -5.19
C ASP A 386 1.42 -17.11 -4.67
N ILE A 387 1.83 -15.90 -5.05
CA ILE A 387 1.20 -14.66 -4.58
C ILE A 387 -0.29 -14.58 -4.94
N TYR A 388 -0.70 -15.08 -6.10
CA TYR A 388 -2.11 -15.12 -6.50
C TYR A 388 -2.92 -16.12 -5.69
N ALA A 389 -2.32 -17.23 -5.27
CA ALA A 389 -2.96 -18.18 -4.37
C ALA A 389 -3.22 -17.51 -3.02
N LEU A 390 -2.23 -16.78 -2.50
CA LEU A 390 -2.36 -16.03 -1.26
C LEU A 390 -3.41 -14.91 -1.34
N ALA A 391 -3.42 -14.14 -2.44
CA ALA A 391 -4.45 -13.12 -2.69
C ALA A 391 -5.85 -13.74 -2.82
N THR A 392 -5.96 -14.92 -3.44
CA THR A 392 -7.23 -15.65 -3.55
C THR A 392 -7.69 -16.16 -2.18
N LEU A 393 -6.77 -16.62 -1.31
CA LEU A 393 -7.08 -16.98 0.08
C LEU A 393 -7.61 -15.77 0.87
N GLN A 394 -6.98 -14.60 0.72
CA GLN A 394 -7.45 -13.36 1.34
C GLN A 394 -8.87 -13.01 0.87
N THR A 395 -9.13 -13.09 -0.44
CA THR A 395 -10.46 -12.80 -1.01
C THR A 395 -11.51 -13.83 -0.56
N LEU A 396 -11.12 -15.11 -0.44
CA LEU A 396 -11.98 -16.20 0.01
C LEU A 396 -12.40 -16.03 1.47
N LEU A 397 -11.46 -15.67 2.34
CA LEU A 397 -11.74 -15.29 3.73
C LEU A 397 -12.61 -14.02 3.77
N GLY A 398 -12.24 -13.00 3.01
CA GLY A 398 -12.94 -11.74 2.87
C GLY A 398 -13.13 -11.04 4.21
N GLY A 399 -14.39 -10.80 4.57
CA GLY A 399 -14.78 -10.11 5.80
C GLY A 399 -15.02 -8.62 5.63
N GLY A 400 -15.13 -7.91 6.75
CA GLY A 400 -15.46 -6.49 6.81
C GLY A 400 -16.09 -6.11 8.15
N GLY A 401 -16.87 -5.03 8.16
CA GLY A 401 -17.71 -4.66 9.30
C GLY A 401 -19.02 -5.46 9.36
N SER A 402 -19.57 -5.58 10.56
CA SER A 402 -20.91 -6.10 10.86
C SER A 402 -21.97 -5.33 10.08
N PHE A 403 -21.80 -4.01 10.00
CA PHE A 403 -22.50 -3.15 9.07
C PHE A 403 -21.77 -3.09 7.73
N SER A 404 -22.50 -3.45 6.66
CA SER A 404 -21.98 -3.43 5.30
C SER A 404 -22.97 -2.69 4.40
N ALA A 405 -22.67 -1.44 4.05
CA ALA A 405 -23.46 -0.68 3.09
C ALA A 405 -23.16 -1.14 1.65
N GLY A 406 -24.16 -1.10 0.77
CA GLY A 406 -24.02 -1.46 -0.65
C GLY A 406 -24.77 -2.73 -1.07
N GLY A 407 -24.97 -2.86 -2.38
CA GLY A 407 -25.74 -3.93 -3.02
C GLY A 407 -24.99 -5.27 -3.14
N PRO A 408 -25.56 -6.24 -3.87
CA PRO A 408 -24.90 -7.50 -4.19
C PRO A 408 -23.52 -7.26 -4.86
N GLY A 409 -22.52 -8.08 -4.51
CA GLY A 409 -21.15 -7.99 -5.03
C GLY A 409 -20.08 -7.69 -3.98
N LYS A 410 -20.45 -7.17 -2.81
CA LYS A 410 -19.52 -6.79 -1.72
C LYS A 410 -18.89 -7.95 -0.93
N GLY A 411 -19.02 -9.20 -1.40
CA GLY A 411 -18.34 -10.34 -0.77
C GLY A 411 -19.00 -10.91 0.50
N MET A 412 -20.31 -10.70 0.74
CA MET A 412 -21.01 -11.24 1.94
C MET A 412 -21.06 -12.78 2.05
N TYR A 413 -20.69 -13.49 0.99
CA TYR A 413 -20.58 -14.96 0.99
C TYR A 413 -19.15 -15.45 1.27
N SER A 414 -18.25 -14.57 1.70
CA SER A 414 -16.91 -14.96 2.16
C SER A 414 -16.97 -15.64 3.53
N ARG A 415 -15.92 -16.39 3.90
CA ARG A 415 -15.92 -17.19 5.14
C ARG A 415 -16.07 -16.32 6.39
N LEU A 416 -15.39 -15.17 6.46
CA LEU A 416 -15.48 -14.30 7.63
C LEU A 416 -16.86 -13.62 7.77
N TYR A 417 -17.59 -13.41 6.68
CA TYR A 417 -19.00 -13.01 6.79
C TYR A 417 -19.87 -14.16 7.29
N THR A 418 -19.79 -15.32 6.64
CA THR A 418 -20.71 -16.45 6.85
C THR A 418 -20.50 -17.19 8.17
N ASN A 419 -19.24 -17.42 8.54
CA ASN A 419 -18.84 -18.18 9.72
C ASN A 419 -18.64 -17.31 10.96
N VAL A 420 -18.27 -16.03 10.78
CA VAL A 420 -17.94 -15.13 11.91
C VAL A 420 -19.00 -14.06 12.10
N LEU A 421 -19.09 -13.08 11.19
CA LEU A 421 -19.95 -11.89 11.38
C LEU A 421 -21.44 -12.26 11.51
N ASN A 422 -21.92 -13.23 10.74
CA ASN A 422 -23.32 -13.67 10.81
C ASN A 422 -23.63 -14.56 12.03
N GLN A 423 -22.62 -15.20 12.63
CA GLN A 423 -22.79 -16.16 13.74
C GLN A 423 -22.53 -15.52 15.11
N HIS A 424 -21.72 -14.47 15.14
CA HIS A 424 -21.24 -13.86 16.37
C HIS A 424 -21.60 -12.38 16.42
N GLY A 425 -22.80 -12.06 16.94
CA GLY A 425 -23.26 -10.68 17.11
C GLY A 425 -22.46 -9.81 18.08
N TRP A 426 -21.42 -10.37 18.72
CA TRP A 426 -20.45 -9.66 19.56
C TRP A 426 -19.16 -9.28 18.81
N VAL A 427 -19.06 -9.65 17.52
CA VAL A 427 -17.97 -9.26 16.62
C VAL A 427 -18.46 -8.09 15.76
N GLU A 428 -17.77 -6.96 15.86
CA GLU A 428 -18.10 -5.75 15.11
C GLU A 428 -17.39 -5.69 13.76
N SER A 429 -16.17 -6.20 13.68
CA SER A 429 -15.47 -6.36 12.41
C SER A 429 -14.57 -7.59 12.43
N CYS A 430 -14.41 -8.24 11.29
CA CYS A 430 -13.48 -9.34 11.10
C CYS A 430 -13.11 -9.40 9.63
N MET A 431 -11.82 -9.23 9.32
CA MET A 431 -11.32 -9.08 7.95
C MET A 431 -9.96 -9.75 7.79
N ALA A 432 -9.75 -10.42 6.65
CA ALA A 432 -8.46 -10.95 6.27
C ALA A 432 -7.61 -9.89 5.55
N PHE A 433 -6.32 -9.83 5.88
CA PHE A 433 -5.35 -8.94 5.24
C PHE A 433 -4.17 -9.73 4.66
N ASN A 434 -3.61 -9.19 3.57
CA ASN A 434 -2.41 -9.67 2.92
C ASN A 434 -1.52 -8.47 2.58
N LEU A 435 -0.42 -8.32 3.31
CA LEU A 435 0.61 -7.32 3.06
C LEU A 435 1.78 -8.01 2.37
N SER A 436 2.12 -7.60 1.16
CA SER A 436 3.21 -8.20 0.40
C SER A 436 4.26 -7.14 0.08
N TYR A 437 5.52 -7.46 0.39
CA TYR A 437 6.69 -6.61 0.17
C TYR A 437 7.67 -7.29 -0.79
N THR A 438 8.76 -6.62 -1.11
CA THR A 438 9.73 -7.14 -2.10
C THR A 438 10.40 -8.46 -1.71
N ASP A 439 10.63 -8.72 -0.41
CA ASP A 439 11.37 -9.88 0.09
C ASP A 439 10.70 -10.62 1.27
N SER A 440 9.51 -10.18 1.70
CA SER A 440 8.69 -10.81 2.76
C SER A 440 7.22 -10.36 2.65
N GLY A 441 6.36 -10.77 3.58
CA GLY A 441 4.97 -10.34 3.67
C GLY A 441 4.33 -10.68 5.02
N LEU A 442 3.08 -10.26 5.23
CA LEU A 442 2.24 -10.63 6.36
C LEU A 442 0.85 -11.04 5.89
N PHE A 443 0.36 -12.16 6.39
CA PHE A 443 -0.99 -12.65 6.11
C PHE A 443 -1.69 -12.97 7.42
N GLY A 444 -2.95 -12.55 7.57
CA GLY A 444 -3.63 -12.70 8.85
C GLY A 444 -5.07 -12.24 8.86
N ILE A 445 -5.64 -12.21 10.06
CA ILE A 445 -6.99 -11.71 10.33
C ILE A 445 -6.90 -10.60 11.38
N SER A 446 -7.60 -9.50 11.12
CA SER A 446 -7.89 -8.43 12.06
C SER A 446 -9.36 -8.51 12.48
N ALA A 447 -9.64 -8.39 13.78
CA ALA A 447 -11.00 -8.39 14.29
C ALA A 447 -11.21 -7.38 15.42
N SER A 448 -12.45 -6.88 15.51
CA SER A 448 -12.92 -6.03 16.60
C SER A 448 -14.12 -6.69 17.26
N CYS A 449 -14.13 -6.77 18.59
CA CYS A 449 -15.15 -7.48 19.34
C CYS A 449 -15.46 -6.81 20.68
N VAL A 450 -16.56 -7.19 21.32
CA VAL A 450 -16.88 -6.75 22.69
C VAL A 450 -15.77 -7.19 23.66
N PRO A 451 -15.31 -6.32 24.60
CA PRO A 451 -14.19 -6.61 25.50
C PRO A 451 -14.25 -7.92 26.29
N SER A 452 -15.43 -8.37 26.70
CA SER A 452 -15.58 -9.63 27.44
C SER A 452 -15.36 -10.89 26.59
N ARG A 453 -15.07 -10.75 25.28
CA ARG A 453 -14.99 -11.87 24.32
C ARG A 453 -13.64 -11.98 23.61
N VAL A 454 -12.59 -11.28 24.05
CA VAL A 454 -11.26 -11.31 23.39
C VAL A 454 -10.70 -12.75 23.28
N THR A 455 -10.74 -13.54 24.36
CA THR A 455 -10.29 -14.94 24.33
C THR A 455 -11.09 -15.81 23.35
N ALA A 456 -12.40 -15.58 23.25
CA ALA A 456 -13.23 -16.28 22.27
C ALA A 456 -12.90 -15.83 20.84
N MET A 457 -12.53 -14.56 20.64
CA MET A 457 -12.13 -14.03 19.34
C MET A 457 -10.83 -14.67 18.84
N VAL A 458 -9.84 -14.88 19.72
CA VAL A 458 -8.61 -15.61 19.37
C VAL A 458 -8.93 -17.01 18.86
N GLU A 459 -9.79 -17.75 19.57
CA GLU A 459 -10.22 -19.10 19.17
C GLU A 459 -10.92 -19.09 17.80
N VAL A 460 -11.83 -18.13 17.57
CA VAL A 460 -12.53 -17.98 16.29
C VAL A 460 -11.56 -17.69 15.14
N ILE A 461 -10.58 -16.79 15.34
CA ILE A 461 -9.55 -16.50 14.33
C ILE A 461 -8.73 -17.76 14.03
N CYS A 462 -8.25 -18.45 15.06
CA CYS A 462 -7.44 -19.66 14.89
C CYS A 462 -8.22 -20.75 14.16
N LYS A 463 -9.51 -20.93 14.47
CA LYS A 463 -10.38 -21.87 13.79
C LYS A 463 -10.52 -21.56 12.29
N GLU A 464 -10.78 -20.30 11.93
CA GLU A 464 -10.95 -19.91 10.52
C GLU A 464 -9.64 -20.04 9.72
N LEU A 465 -8.51 -19.69 10.32
CA LEU A 465 -7.19 -19.89 9.72
C LEU A 465 -6.87 -21.38 9.55
N HIS A 466 -7.08 -22.18 10.60
CA HIS A 466 -6.87 -23.63 10.53
C HIS A 466 -7.75 -24.30 9.47
N ALA A 467 -9.00 -23.84 9.31
CA ALA A 467 -9.93 -24.36 8.32
C ALA A 467 -9.44 -24.21 6.87
N LEU A 468 -8.48 -23.33 6.58
CA LEU A 468 -7.84 -23.23 5.26
C LEU A 468 -6.82 -24.34 5.00
N THR A 469 -6.27 -24.94 6.06
CA THR A 469 -5.19 -25.92 5.98
C THR A 469 -5.67 -27.37 5.91
N THR A 470 -6.90 -27.63 6.36
CA THR A 470 -7.49 -28.97 6.46
C THR A 470 -8.25 -29.38 5.19
N ASP A 471 -8.36 -30.68 4.96
CA ASP A 471 -9.18 -31.33 3.95
C ASP A 471 -10.42 -32.03 4.55
N SER A 472 -10.68 -31.80 5.85
CA SER A 472 -11.87 -32.33 6.54
C SER A 472 -13.15 -31.89 5.82
N ARG A 473 -14.03 -32.84 5.47
CA ARG A 473 -15.20 -32.63 4.59
C ARG A 473 -16.04 -31.38 4.86
N PHE A 474 -16.18 -30.96 6.13
CA PHE A 474 -16.97 -29.79 6.52
C PHE A 474 -16.21 -28.45 6.43
N PHE A 475 -14.88 -28.45 6.49
CA PHE A 475 -14.03 -27.25 6.47
C PHE A 475 -13.22 -27.10 5.18
N ALA A 476 -13.13 -28.18 4.40
CA ALA A 476 -12.36 -28.23 3.16
C ALA A 476 -12.79 -27.14 2.19
N LEU A 477 -11.79 -26.55 1.52
CA LEU A 477 -12.00 -25.59 0.44
C LEU A 477 -12.88 -26.20 -0.66
N GLN A 478 -14.10 -25.67 -0.83
CA GLN A 478 -15.05 -26.12 -1.83
C GLN A 478 -14.74 -25.47 -3.20
N PRO A 479 -14.89 -26.19 -4.32
CA PRO A 479 -14.66 -25.61 -5.65
C PRO A 479 -15.50 -24.35 -5.92
N ALA A 480 -16.73 -24.29 -5.40
CA ALA A 480 -17.61 -23.13 -5.56
C ALA A 480 -17.11 -21.87 -4.83
N GLU A 481 -16.52 -22.01 -3.64
CA GLU A 481 -15.94 -20.85 -2.94
C GLU A 481 -14.63 -20.39 -3.57
N VAL A 482 -13.80 -21.34 -4.03
CA VAL A 482 -12.55 -21.02 -4.74
C VAL A 482 -12.85 -20.28 -6.03
N ASN A 483 -13.79 -20.77 -6.85
CA ASN A 483 -14.19 -20.10 -8.08
C ASN A 483 -14.82 -18.72 -7.83
N ARG A 484 -15.60 -18.57 -6.75
CA ARG A 484 -16.13 -17.26 -6.35
C ARG A 484 -15.01 -16.28 -5.98
N ALA A 485 -14.04 -16.72 -5.18
CA ALA A 485 -12.90 -15.90 -4.78
C ALA A 485 -12.03 -15.50 -5.97
N LYS A 486 -11.73 -16.44 -6.89
CA LYS A 486 -11.02 -16.17 -8.16
C LYS A 486 -11.75 -15.11 -8.99
N ASN A 487 -13.07 -15.25 -9.16
CA ASN A 487 -13.88 -14.27 -9.90
C ASN A 487 -13.87 -12.91 -9.23
N GLN A 488 -13.99 -12.86 -7.90
CA GLN A 488 -13.97 -11.61 -7.15
C GLN A 488 -12.60 -10.92 -7.22
N LEU A 489 -11.50 -11.67 -7.12
CA LEU A 489 -10.14 -11.15 -7.24
C LEU A 489 -9.89 -10.56 -8.64
N ARG A 490 -10.25 -11.30 -9.71
CA ARG A 490 -10.14 -10.79 -11.08
C ARG A 490 -11.00 -9.56 -11.29
N SER A 491 -12.24 -9.57 -10.80
CA SER A 491 -13.14 -8.42 -10.88
C SER A 491 -12.54 -7.19 -10.20
N ALA A 492 -12.03 -7.34 -8.98
CA ALA A 492 -11.40 -6.24 -8.24
C ALA A 492 -10.17 -5.70 -8.97
N LEU A 493 -9.31 -6.60 -9.48
CA LEU A 493 -8.11 -6.23 -10.24
C LEU A 493 -8.47 -5.43 -11.49
N LEU A 494 -9.39 -5.93 -12.31
CA LEU A 494 -9.81 -5.28 -13.55
C LEU A 494 -10.50 -3.94 -13.29
N MET A 495 -11.42 -3.88 -12.33
CA MET A 495 -12.15 -2.65 -11.98
C MET A 495 -11.20 -1.57 -11.46
N ASN A 496 -10.20 -1.94 -10.65
CA ASN A 496 -9.22 -0.97 -10.16
C ASN A 496 -8.36 -0.41 -11.28
N LEU A 497 -7.96 -1.24 -12.25
CA LEU A 497 -7.19 -0.83 -13.42
C LEU A 497 -7.99 0.00 -14.44
N GLU A 498 -9.29 0.23 -14.24
CA GLU A 498 -10.05 1.23 -15.00
C GLU A 498 -9.66 2.66 -14.61
N SER A 499 -9.08 2.85 -13.42
CA SER A 499 -8.59 4.14 -12.96
C SER A 499 -7.19 4.42 -13.49
N ARG A 500 -7.04 5.53 -14.23
CA ARG A 500 -5.76 5.99 -14.78
C ARG A 500 -4.67 6.20 -13.71
N MET A 501 -5.05 6.64 -12.51
CA MET A 501 -4.08 6.83 -11.41
C MET A 501 -3.62 5.50 -10.83
N VAL A 502 -4.51 4.50 -10.78
CA VAL A 502 -4.16 3.16 -10.31
C VAL A 502 -3.30 2.44 -11.34
N GLU A 503 -3.65 2.55 -12.64
CA GLU A 503 -2.84 2.08 -13.77
C GLU A 503 -1.41 2.66 -13.70
N LEU A 504 -1.30 3.97 -13.50
CA LEU A 504 -0.02 4.67 -13.35
C LEU A 504 0.79 4.16 -12.15
N GLU A 505 0.15 3.97 -10.99
CA GLU A 505 0.80 3.44 -9.79
C GLU A 505 1.28 2.01 -9.99
N ASP A 506 0.43 1.16 -10.54
CA ASP A 506 0.72 -0.24 -10.85
C ASP A 506 1.94 -0.33 -11.78
N LEU A 507 1.95 0.42 -12.88
CA LEU A 507 3.09 0.49 -13.81
C LEU A 507 4.37 0.92 -13.11
N GLY A 508 4.34 2.02 -12.37
CA GLY A 508 5.51 2.58 -11.70
C GLY A 508 6.11 1.62 -10.68
N ARG A 509 5.27 1.04 -9.81
CA ARG A 509 5.70 0.13 -8.75
C ARG A 509 6.16 -1.22 -9.28
N GLN A 510 5.48 -1.79 -10.28
CA GLN A 510 5.92 -3.06 -10.87
C GLN A 510 7.28 -2.90 -11.57
N VAL A 511 7.49 -1.81 -12.31
CA VAL A 511 8.81 -1.54 -12.93
C VAL A 511 9.87 -1.25 -11.88
N GLN A 512 9.52 -0.57 -10.78
CA GLN A 512 10.44 -0.34 -9.66
C GLN A 512 10.92 -1.66 -9.05
N VAL A 513 10.01 -2.60 -8.79
CA VAL A 513 10.28 -3.87 -8.10
C VAL A 513 10.83 -4.97 -9.02
N HIS A 514 10.24 -5.16 -10.20
CA HIS A 514 10.52 -6.27 -11.11
C HIS A 514 11.29 -5.86 -12.37
N GLY A 515 11.41 -4.56 -12.64
CA GLY A 515 11.98 -4.05 -13.89
C GLY A 515 11.04 -4.17 -15.10
N ARG A 516 9.84 -4.73 -14.93
CA ARG A 516 8.82 -4.86 -15.97
C ARG A 516 7.42 -4.77 -15.38
N LYS A 517 6.44 -4.50 -16.24
CA LYS A 517 5.02 -4.68 -15.92
C LYS A 517 4.56 -6.09 -16.33
N VAL A 518 3.72 -6.68 -15.49
CA VAL A 518 3.04 -7.94 -15.70
C VAL A 518 1.71 -7.64 -16.37
N GLY A 519 1.42 -8.29 -17.48
CA GLY A 519 0.22 -8.01 -18.25
C GLY A 519 -1.04 -8.54 -17.57
N VAL A 520 -2.16 -7.83 -17.70
CA VAL A 520 -3.44 -8.18 -17.06
C VAL A 520 -3.92 -9.57 -17.46
N ARG A 521 -3.71 -9.99 -18.71
CA ARG A 521 -4.06 -11.35 -19.16
C ARG A 521 -3.23 -12.42 -18.48
N GLU A 522 -1.93 -12.14 -18.28
CA GLU A 522 -1.03 -13.02 -17.54
C GLU A 522 -1.53 -13.20 -16.10
N MET A 523 -1.93 -12.10 -15.44
CA MET A 523 -2.50 -12.14 -14.09
C MET A 523 -3.78 -12.98 -14.04
N CYS A 524 -4.73 -12.70 -14.93
CA CYS A 524 -6.01 -13.40 -14.99
C CYS A 524 -5.82 -14.90 -15.26
N ALA A 525 -4.95 -15.28 -16.21
CA ALA A 525 -4.68 -16.67 -16.54
C ALA A 525 -4.13 -17.44 -15.34
N ARG A 526 -3.26 -16.81 -14.54
CA ARG A 526 -2.69 -17.42 -13.34
C ARG A 526 -3.71 -17.57 -12.23
N ILE A 527 -4.57 -16.57 -12.02
CA ILE A 527 -5.68 -16.68 -11.08
C ILE A 527 -6.60 -17.84 -11.52
N ASP A 528 -6.92 -17.93 -12.82
CA ASP A 528 -7.79 -18.96 -13.38
C ASP A 528 -7.20 -20.38 -13.27
N ALA A 529 -5.88 -20.52 -13.31
CA ALA A 529 -5.20 -21.80 -13.13
C ALA A 529 -5.28 -22.35 -11.69
N LEU A 530 -5.57 -21.51 -10.68
CA LEU A 530 -5.57 -21.92 -9.29
C LEU A 530 -6.64 -22.97 -8.96
N THR A 531 -6.22 -23.99 -8.23
CA THR A 531 -7.08 -25.06 -7.68
C THR A 531 -7.23 -24.93 -6.16
N ALA A 532 -8.21 -25.65 -5.59
CA ALA A 532 -8.37 -25.74 -4.13
C ALA A 532 -7.16 -26.37 -3.44
N GLU A 533 -6.40 -27.24 -4.14
CA GLU A 533 -5.19 -27.86 -3.62
C GLU A 533 -4.04 -26.85 -3.54
N ASP A 534 -3.89 -26.00 -4.55
CA ASP A 534 -2.90 -24.90 -4.55
C ASP A 534 -3.13 -23.97 -3.36
N LEU A 535 -4.39 -23.54 -3.17
CA LEU A 535 -4.76 -22.68 -2.05
C LEU A 535 -4.47 -23.35 -0.70
N ARG A 536 -4.82 -24.63 -0.55
CA ARG A 536 -4.56 -25.38 0.69
C ARG A 536 -3.07 -25.55 0.96
N ARG A 537 -2.27 -25.81 -0.08
CA ARG A 537 -0.80 -25.93 0.03
C ARG A 537 -0.21 -24.61 0.52
N VAL A 538 -0.57 -23.50 -0.11
CA VAL A 538 -0.09 -22.17 0.28
C VAL A 538 -0.57 -21.78 1.68
N ALA A 539 -1.80 -22.12 2.05
CA ALA A 539 -2.29 -21.92 3.41
C ALA A 539 -1.49 -22.72 4.44
N ARG A 540 -1.13 -23.98 4.17
CA ARG A 540 -0.27 -24.79 5.06
C ARG A 540 1.13 -24.21 5.19
N GLU A 541 1.67 -23.68 4.10
CA GLU A 541 3.00 -23.07 4.10
C GLU A 541 3.02 -21.78 4.93
N VAL A 542 2.10 -20.85 4.67
CA VAL A 542 2.01 -19.56 5.37
C VAL A 542 1.59 -19.75 6.83
N LEU A 543 0.46 -20.41 7.07
CA LEU A 543 -0.13 -20.54 8.40
C LEU A 543 0.56 -21.58 9.28
N GLY A 544 1.34 -22.50 8.69
CA GLY A 544 2.23 -23.39 9.44
C GLY A 544 3.59 -22.75 9.79
N GLY A 545 3.86 -21.53 9.31
CA GLY A 545 5.15 -20.87 9.49
C GLY A 545 6.27 -21.56 8.72
N HIS A 546 5.99 -22.11 7.53
CA HIS A 546 6.94 -22.80 6.66
C HIS A 546 7.36 -21.99 5.43
N VAL A 547 7.12 -20.69 5.44
CA VAL A 547 7.62 -19.77 4.41
C VAL A 547 9.14 -19.65 4.51
N TYR A 548 9.82 -19.70 3.37
CA TYR A 548 11.27 -19.51 3.28
C TYR A 548 11.58 -18.28 2.43
N ASN A 549 11.66 -17.13 3.11
CA ASN A 549 12.06 -15.86 2.51
C ASN A 549 13.57 -15.60 2.67
N LYS A 550 14.10 -14.63 1.91
CA LYS A 550 15.54 -14.28 1.93
C LYS A 550 16.06 -13.92 3.33
N GLY A 551 15.21 -13.37 4.18
CA GLY A 551 15.58 -12.98 5.54
C GLY A 551 15.51 -14.10 6.58
N ASN A 552 15.22 -15.35 6.19
CA ASN A 552 15.16 -16.52 7.07
C ASN A 552 14.28 -16.29 8.31
N GLY A 553 13.00 -15.98 8.09
CA GLY A 553 12.07 -15.73 9.18
C GLY A 553 11.82 -16.95 10.07
N THR A 554 11.33 -16.68 11.27
CA THR A 554 11.17 -17.69 12.33
C THR A 554 9.93 -18.56 12.19
N GLY A 555 8.93 -18.12 11.42
CA GLY A 555 7.61 -18.76 11.33
C GLY A 555 6.74 -18.65 12.59
N LYS A 556 7.14 -17.87 13.60
CA LYS A 556 6.34 -17.62 14.81
C LYS A 556 5.14 -16.72 14.51
N PRO A 557 4.01 -16.82 15.21
CA PRO A 557 2.90 -15.88 15.02
C PRO A 557 3.28 -14.46 15.45
N THR A 558 2.65 -13.47 14.81
CA THR A 558 2.59 -12.08 15.27
C THR A 558 1.19 -11.80 15.81
N VAL A 559 1.10 -11.26 17.02
CA VAL A 559 -0.16 -10.85 17.64
C VAL A 559 -0.08 -9.42 18.15
N VAL A 560 -1.08 -8.61 17.84
CA VAL A 560 -1.26 -7.29 18.43
C VAL A 560 -2.66 -7.21 19.01
N VAL A 561 -2.75 -6.82 20.28
CA VAL A 561 -4.00 -6.70 21.03
C VAL A 561 -4.13 -5.31 21.64
N GLN A 562 -5.34 -4.77 21.60
CA GLN A 562 -5.75 -3.61 22.37
C GLN A 562 -7.12 -3.86 22.98
N GLU A 563 -7.16 -4.06 24.29
CA GLU A 563 -8.40 -4.35 25.01
C GLU A 563 -9.20 -3.07 25.32
N GLY A 564 -10.52 -3.15 25.30
CA GLY A 564 -11.41 -2.05 25.66
C GLY A 564 -11.86 -2.16 27.11
N MET A 565 -11.99 -1.02 27.81
CA MET A 565 -12.51 -1.01 29.17
C MET A 565 -14.05 -1.08 29.20
N MET A 566 -14.59 -1.60 30.30
CA MET A 566 -16.01 -1.62 30.61
C MET A 566 -16.29 -0.83 31.90
N GLU A 567 -17.39 -0.07 31.93
CA GLU A 567 -17.78 0.68 33.14
C GLU A 567 -18.15 -0.27 34.28
N GLY A 568 -17.53 -0.07 35.44
CA GLY A 568 -17.83 -0.85 36.65
C GLY A 568 -17.43 -2.32 36.60
N VAL A 569 -16.71 -2.77 35.56
CA VAL A 569 -16.25 -4.16 35.40
C VAL A 569 -14.74 -4.17 35.19
N GLN A 570 -14.02 -4.85 36.07
CA GLN A 570 -12.60 -5.12 35.91
C GLN A 570 -12.42 -6.44 35.16
N LEU A 571 -12.04 -6.37 33.88
CA LEU A 571 -11.68 -7.54 33.09
C LEU A 571 -10.23 -7.94 33.38
N GLN A 572 -9.97 -9.24 33.39
CA GLN A 572 -8.59 -9.76 33.46
C GLN A 572 -8.00 -9.67 32.05
N PRO A 573 -6.83 -9.02 31.88
CA PRO A 573 -6.22 -8.88 30.58
C PRO A 573 -5.75 -10.24 30.06
N ILE A 574 -5.91 -10.45 28.76
CA ILE A 574 -5.49 -11.70 28.12
C ILE A 574 -3.96 -11.83 28.15
N GLN A 575 -3.46 -12.95 28.65
CA GLN A 575 -2.01 -13.17 28.73
C GLN A 575 -1.46 -13.75 27.43
N TRP A 576 -0.23 -13.38 27.08
CA TRP A 576 0.45 -13.88 25.89
C TRP A 576 0.49 -15.41 25.84
N GLU A 577 0.78 -16.05 26.97
CA GLU A 577 0.90 -17.51 27.08
C GLU A 577 -0.41 -18.20 26.68
N GLN A 578 -1.55 -17.63 27.07
CA GLN A 578 -2.88 -18.17 26.72
C GLN A 578 -3.15 -18.06 25.22
N ILE A 579 -2.79 -16.92 24.60
CA ILE A 579 -2.93 -16.72 23.16
C ILE A 579 -2.03 -17.70 22.40
N GLN A 580 -0.76 -17.81 22.82
CA GLN A 580 0.22 -18.67 22.20
C GLN A 580 -0.20 -20.15 22.29
N GLU A 581 -0.73 -20.58 23.45
CA GLU A 581 -1.28 -21.92 23.63
C GLU A 581 -2.46 -22.18 22.68
N GLN A 582 -3.39 -21.23 22.56
CA GLN A 582 -4.51 -21.36 21.62
C GLN A 582 -4.04 -21.48 20.17
N ILE A 583 -3.14 -20.61 19.71
CA ILE A 583 -2.58 -20.68 18.36
C ILE A 583 -1.91 -22.05 18.12
N ALA A 584 -1.13 -22.53 19.09
CA ALA A 584 -0.45 -23.82 19.02
C ALA A 584 -1.42 -25.02 19.02
N MET A 585 -2.52 -24.98 19.79
CA MET A 585 -3.55 -26.03 19.79
C MET A 585 -4.16 -26.24 18.40
N TRP A 586 -4.30 -25.15 17.63
CA TRP A 586 -4.77 -25.18 16.25
C TRP A 586 -3.68 -25.48 15.22
N LYS A 587 -2.45 -25.82 15.67
CA LYS A 587 -1.28 -26.12 14.82
C LYS A 587 -0.93 -25.00 13.85
N LEU A 588 -1.03 -23.76 14.30
CA LEU A 588 -0.67 -22.57 13.54
C LEU A 588 0.69 -22.03 13.98
N GLY A 589 1.52 -21.64 13.03
CA GLY A 589 2.88 -21.14 13.23
C GLY A 589 3.84 -22.19 13.81
N ARG A 590 5.08 -21.74 14.05
CA ARG A 590 6.11 -22.51 14.75
C ARG A 590 6.21 -22.12 16.23
N ARG A 591 6.52 -23.10 17.07
CA ARG A 591 6.90 -22.91 18.48
C ARG A 591 8.41 -23.10 18.62
N ASP A 592 8.98 -22.48 19.65
CA ASP A 592 10.34 -22.78 20.13
C ASP A 592 10.46 -24.22 20.68
#